data_AF-A0A2A5GC58-F1
#
_entry.id   AF-A0A2A5GC58-F1
#
_cell.length_a   1.000
_cell.length_b   1.000
_cell.length_c   1.000
_cell.angle_alpha   90.00
_cell.angle_beta   90.00
_cell.angle_gamma   90.00
#
_symmetry.space_group_name_H-M   'P 1'
#
loop_
_entity.id
_entity.type
_entity.pdbx_description
1 polymer ?
#
loop_
_entity_poly.entity_id
_entity_poly.type
_entity_poly.pdbx_seq_one_letter_code
_entity_poly.pdbx_strand_id
1 'polypeptide(L)'
;MGNPSLFPFFESTDCSDIVVVQINPIERKGIPKTPQAISDRINEIGFNSSLLKDLRSVEFVSRLIKKGVLSDTEYRDNHIHIIENQDALIPLGVSSKMNVEWKFLQHLRDIGRDTAENWLEKNFDQIGKQSTVDLTAMFNGVTPAL
;
A
#
# COMPACT_ATOMS: atom_id res chain seq x y z
N MET A 1 8.92 -12.55 -7.36
CA MET A 1 7.56 -12.86 -6.87
C MET A 1 7.22 -11.81 -5.83
N GLY A 2 6.36 -10.84 -6.16
CA GLY A 2 5.95 -9.75 -5.27
C GLY A 2 4.53 -9.95 -4.73
N ASN A 3 4.22 -9.42 -3.56
CA ASN A 3 2.91 -9.56 -2.93
C ASN A 3 2.44 -8.25 -2.25
N PRO A 4 1.59 -7.44 -2.90
CA PRO A 4 1.19 -7.57 -4.30
C PRO A 4 2.27 -7.04 -5.27
N SER A 5 2.30 -7.57 -6.49
CA SER A 5 3.06 -6.99 -7.60
C SER A 5 2.17 -6.02 -8.36
N LEU A 6 2.64 -4.80 -8.64
CA LEU A 6 1.85 -3.81 -9.39
C LEU A 6 2.06 -3.90 -10.90
N PHE A 7 3.20 -4.46 -11.33
CA PHE A 7 3.56 -4.58 -12.75
C PHE A 7 2.44 -5.09 -13.69
N PRO A 8 1.66 -6.14 -13.35
CA PRO A 8 0.59 -6.61 -14.22
C PRO A 8 -0.46 -5.56 -14.55
N PHE A 9 -0.72 -4.59 -13.67
CA PHE A 9 -1.73 -3.55 -13.87
C PHE A 9 -1.28 -2.48 -14.88
N PHE A 10 0.02 -2.32 -15.11
CA PHE A 10 0.52 -1.31 -16.03
C PHE A 10 0.27 -1.68 -17.51
N GLU A 11 0.16 -2.98 -17.82
CA GLU A 11 0.00 -3.47 -19.19
C GLU A 11 -1.40 -4.05 -19.47
N SER A 12 -2.14 -4.48 -18.44
CA SER A 12 -3.36 -5.29 -18.61
C SER A 12 -4.67 -4.51 -18.63
N THR A 13 -4.64 -3.19 -18.46
CA THR A 13 -5.85 -2.35 -18.37
C THR A 13 -5.56 -0.93 -18.86
N ASP A 14 -6.60 -0.19 -19.22
CA ASP A 14 -6.56 1.27 -19.48
C ASP A 14 -6.81 2.12 -18.24
N CYS A 15 -7.13 1.48 -17.11
CA CYS A 15 -7.34 2.16 -15.83
C CYS A 15 -6.02 2.73 -15.30
N SER A 16 -6.03 4.00 -14.90
CA SER A 16 -4.91 4.65 -14.20
C SER A 16 -4.92 4.39 -12.70
N ASP A 17 -6.07 4.04 -12.14
CA ASP A 17 -6.23 3.85 -10.70
C ASP A 17 -5.86 2.44 -10.26
N ILE A 18 -5.02 2.36 -9.22
CA ILE A 18 -4.62 1.12 -8.56
C ILE A 18 -4.96 1.23 -7.08
N VAL A 19 -5.84 0.35 -6.62
CA VAL A 19 -6.20 0.24 -5.20
C VAL A 19 -5.44 -0.91 -4.56
N VAL A 20 -4.68 -0.59 -3.51
CA VAL A 20 -3.93 -1.53 -2.71
C VAL A 20 -4.60 -1.66 -1.34
N VAL A 21 -5.07 -2.85 -1.01
CA VAL A 21 -5.58 -3.18 0.33
C VAL A 21 -4.44 -3.77 1.14
N GLN A 22 -3.97 -3.03 2.15
CA GLN A 22 -2.84 -3.44 2.97
C GLN A 22 -3.30 -4.04 4.30
N ILE A 23 -2.92 -5.29 4.52
CA ILE A 23 -3.19 -6.01 5.77
C ILE A 23 -2.03 -5.83 6.75
N ASN A 24 -0.79 -5.83 6.26
CA ASN A 24 0.41 -5.65 7.09
C ASN A 24 0.87 -4.19 7.04
N PRO A 25 1.35 -3.62 8.16
CA PRO A 25 1.89 -2.28 8.17
C PRO A 25 3.17 -2.19 7.33
N ILE A 26 3.33 -1.08 6.60
CA ILE A 26 4.60 -0.74 5.92
C ILE A 26 5.66 -0.35 6.98
N GLU A 27 5.25 0.47 7.96
CA GLU A 27 6.12 0.95 9.02
C GLU A 27 5.62 0.46 10.39
N ARG A 28 6.55 -0.04 11.21
CA ARG A 28 6.28 -0.41 12.60
C ARG A 28 7.22 0.36 13.50
N LYS A 29 6.66 1.19 14.37
CA LYS A 29 7.43 1.99 15.34
C LYS A 29 8.03 1.08 16.41
N GLY A 30 9.27 1.38 16.79
CA GLY A 30 10.01 0.67 17.82
C GLY A 30 10.94 -0.43 17.30
N ILE A 31 11.87 -0.87 18.17
CA ILE A 31 12.87 -1.89 17.85
C ILE A 31 12.36 -3.24 18.36
N PRO A 32 12.20 -4.28 17.52
CA PRO A 32 11.78 -5.60 17.99
C PRO A 32 12.87 -6.19 18.91
N LYS A 33 12.49 -6.62 20.12
CA LYS A 33 13.42 -7.13 21.14
C LYS A 33 13.28 -8.62 21.43
N THR A 34 12.32 -9.30 20.79
CA THR A 34 12.07 -10.74 20.99
C THR A 34 12.26 -11.49 19.66
N PRO A 35 12.67 -12.78 19.69
CA PRO A 35 12.81 -13.57 18.47
C PRO A 35 11.55 -13.56 17.59
N GLN A 36 10.37 -13.65 18.21
CA GLN A 36 9.10 -13.60 17.51
C GLN A 36 8.89 -12.24 16.81
N ALA A 37 9.09 -11.13 17.53
CA ALA A 37 8.94 -9.79 16.95
C ALA A 37 9.96 -9.51 15.84
N ILE A 38 11.16 -10.09 15.92
CA ILE A 38 12.19 -9.99 14.87
C ILE A 38 11.75 -10.77 13.63
N SER A 39 11.28 -12.02 13.79
CA SER A 39 10.78 -12.83 12.69
C SER A 39 9.59 -12.17 11.99
N ASP A 40 8.66 -11.60 12.77
CA ASP A 40 7.53 -10.84 12.24
C ASP A 40 8.02 -9.62 11.44
N ARG A 41 9.01 -8.88 11.96
CA ARG A 41 9.58 -7.72 11.26
C ARG A 41 10.25 -8.12 9.95
N ILE A 42 10.97 -9.25 9.91
CA ILE A 42 11.58 -9.77 8.68
C ILE A 42 10.49 -10.11 7.66
N ASN A 43 9.41 -10.78 8.10
CA ASN A 43 8.28 -11.10 7.22
C ASN A 43 7.61 -9.82 6.68
N GLU A 44 7.31 -8.85 7.55
CA GLU A 44 6.76 -7.55 7.16
C GLU A 44 7.62 -6.85 6.09
N ILE A 45 8.95 -6.79 6.30
CA ILE A 45 9.90 -6.19 5.34
C ILE A 45 9.88 -6.98 4.02
N GLY A 46 9.94 -8.31 4.09
CA GLY A 46 9.92 -9.18 2.92
C GLY A 46 8.68 -8.97 2.07
N PHE A 47 7.50 -8.99 2.69
CA PHE A 47 6.22 -8.76 2.01
C PHE A 47 6.14 -7.38 1.37
N ASN A 48 6.48 -6.32 2.11
CA ASN A 48 6.35 -4.95 1.63
C ASN A 48 7.46 -4.53 0.64
N SER A 49 8.60 -5.21 0.61
CA SER A 49 9.75 -4.82 -0.23
C SER A 49 9.41 -4.71 -1.72
N SER A 50 8.64 -5.68 -2.23
CA SER A 50 8.20 -5.73 -3.63
C SER A 50 7.26 -4.58 -3.98
N LEU A 51 6.25 -4.35 -3.15
CA LEU A 51 5.31 -3.25 -3.31
C LEU A 51 6.02 -1.89 -3.23
N LEU A 52 6.90 -1.68 -2.25
CA LEU A 52 7.65 -0.43 -2.11
C LEU A 52 8.53 -0.13 -3.32
N LYS A 53 9.15 -1.17 -3.91
CA LYS A 53 9.91 -1.01 -5.15
C LYS A 53 9.00 -0.57 -6.30
N ASP A 54 7.85 -1.20 -6.45
CA ASP A 54 6.91 -0.87 -7.52
C ASP A 54 6.31 0.53 -7.35
N LEU A 55 5.91 0.91 -6.13
CA LEU A 55 5.43 2.25 -5.80
C LEU A 55 6.47 3.33 -6.06
N ARG A 56 7.76 3.03 -5.82
CA ARG A 56 8.86 3.93 -6.14
C ARG A 56 9.03 4.11 -7.65
N SER A 57 8.85 3.05 -8.43
CA SER A 57 8.84 3.17 -9.89
C SER A 57 7.67 4.01 -10.39
N VAL A 58 6.47 3.86 -9.79
CA VAL A 58 5.31 4.70 -10.10
C VAL A 58 5.59 6.18 -9.79
N GLU A 59 6.14 6.49 -8.62
CA GLU A 59 6.54 7.86 -8.25
C GLU A 59 7.52 8.44 -9.28
N PHE A 60 8.54 7.65 -9.64
CA PHE A 60 9.58 8.07 -10.57
C PHE A 60 9.00 8.44 -11.94
N VAL A 61 8.15 7.58 -12.50
CA VAL A 61 7.50 7.81 -13.80
C VAL A 61 6.55 9.01 -13.71
N SER A 62 5.67 9.05 -12.71
CA SER A 62 4.72 10.16 -12.49
C SER A 62 5.45 11.50 -12.41
N ARG A 63 6.57 11.56 -11.68
CA ARG A 63 7.39 12.76 -11.56
C ARG A 63 8.05 13.17 -12.88
N LEU A 64 8.49 12.22 -13.71
CA LEU A 64 9.07 12.54 -15.02
C LEU A 64 8.01 13.03 -16.02
N ILE A 65 6.80 12.46 -16.00
CA ILE A 65 5.65 12.95 -16.78
C ILE A 65 5.32 14.39 -16.35
N LYS A 66 5.18 14.65 -15.05
CA LYS A 66 4.89 15.99 -14.51
C LYS A 66 5.96 17.03 -14.84
N LYS A 67 7.21 16.61 -15.04
CA LYS A 67 8.33 17.47 -15.46
C LYS A 67 8.43 17.63 -16.99
N GLY A 68 7.58 16.97 -17.78
CA GLY A 68 7.62 16.98 -19.24
C GLY A 68 8.81 16.23 -19.84
N VAL A 69 9.48 15.37 -19.07
CA VAL A 69 10.60 14.55 -19.56
C VAL A 69 10.11 13.31 -20.28
N LEU A 70 9.00 12.74 -19.82
CA LEU A 70 8.30 11.62 -20.48
C LEU A 70 6.99 12.12 -21.08
N SER A 71 6.60 11.54 -22.22
CA SER A 71 5.30 11.81 -22.84
C SER A 71 4.18 11.16 -22.03
N ASP A 72 3.12 11.91 -21.75
CA ASP A 72 1.89 11.42 -21.13
C ASP A 72 1.03 10.57 -22.09
N THR A 73 1.38 10.55 -23.39
CA THR A 73 0.73 9.69 -24.40
C THR A 73 1.35 8.30 -24.49
N GLU A 74 2.65 8.17 -24.18
CA GLU A 74 3.38 6.90 -24.22
C GLU A 74 3.47 6.25 -22.83
N TYR A 75 3.43 7.07 -21.78
CA TYR A 75 3.49 6.63 -20.38
C TYR A 75 2.25 7.10 -19.63
N ARG A 76 1.66 6.18 -18.86
CA ARG A 76 0.50 6.48 -18.03
C ARG A 76 0.92 7.01 -16.65
N ASP A 77 0.31 8.11 -16.22
CA ASP A 77 0.37 8.55 -14.83
C ASP A 77 -0.60 7.71 -13.98
N ASN A 78 -0.07 6.73 -13.24
CA ASN A 78 -0.89 5.86 -12.40
C ASN A 78 -1.21 6.51 -11.05
N HIS A 79 -2.48 6.43 -10.64
CA HIS A 79 -2.97 6.93 -9.35
C HIS A 79 -3.01 5.79 -8.34
N ILE A 80 -2.30 5.96 -7.23
CA ILE A 80 -2.22 4.96 -6.17
C ILE A 80 -3.19 5.31 -5.04
N HIS A 81 -3.97 4.30 -4.66
CA HIS A 81 -4.90 4.35 -3.55
C HIS A 81 -4.55 3.25 -2.56
N ILE A 82 -4.42 3.60 -1.28
CA ILE A 82 -4.12 2.62 -0.22
C ILE A 82 -5.26 2.62 0.78
N ILE A 83 -5.84 1.44 1.01
CA ILE A 83 -6.80 1.18 2.08
C ILE A 83 -6.07 0.35 3.14
N GLU A 84 -5.98 0.88 4.36
CA GLU A 84 -5.41 0.19 5.51
C GLU A 84 -6.13 0.58 6.81
N ASN A 85 -5.97 -0.24 7.85
CA ASN A 85 -6.46 0.07 9.19
C ASN A 85 -5.54 -0.53 10.25
N GLN A 86 -4.33 0.02 10.38
CA GLN A 86 -3.34 -0.48 11.34
C GLN A 86 -3.81 -0.31 12.79
N ASP A 87 -4.56 0.75 13.09
CA ASP A 87 -5.07 1.01 14.43
C ASP A 87 -6.03 -0.09 14.90
N ALA A 88 -6.85 -0.65 14.01
CA ALA A 88 -7.71 -1.79 14.32
C ALA A 88 -6.97 -3.13 14.30
N LEU A 89 -5.96 -3.31 13.42
CA LEU A 89 -5.30 -4.60 13.21
C LEU A 89 -4.13 -4.87 14.17
N ILE A 90 -3.34 -3.85 14.53
CA ILE A 90 -2.20 -4.01 15.45
C ILE A 90 -2.60 -4.62 16.80
N PRO A 91 -3.70 -4.20 17.46
CA PRO A 91 -4.10 -4.74 18.76
C PRO A 91 -4.50 -6.22 18.74
N LEU A 92 -4.93 -6.76 17.59
CA LEU A 92 -5.31 -8.17 17.46
C LEU A 92 -4.12 -9.12 17.67
N GLY A 93 -2.90 -8.63 17.44
CA GLY A 93 -1.68 -9.36 17.69
C GLY A 93 -1.50 -10.60 16.80
N VAL A 94 -0.37 -11.28 16.99
CA VAL A 94 0.06 -12.39 16.11
C VAL A 94 -0.82 -13.63 16.27
N SER A 95 -1.31 -13.90 17.49
CA SER A 95 -2.16 -15.06 17.78
C SER A 95 -3.48 -15.05 17.02
N SER A 96 -3.98 -13.86 16.64
CA SER A 96 -5.19 -13.73 15.84
C SER A 96 -5.10 -14.42 14.48
N LYS A 97 -3.90 -14.57 13.91
CA LYS A 97 -3.68 -15.21 12.59
C LYS A 97 -4.07 -16.69 12.58
N MET A 98 -4.09 -17.33 13.74
CA MET A 98 -4.49 -18.73 13.90
C MET A 98 -5.95 -18.88 14.35
N ASN A 99 -6.64 -17.77 14.61
CA ASN A 99 -8.03 -17.79 15.05
C ASN A 99 -8.97 -17.94 13.85
N VAL A 100 -9.65 -19.08 13.79
CA VAL A 100 -10.62 -19.43 12.74
C VAL A 100 -12.06 -19.45 13.26
N GLU A 101 -12.33 -18.91 14.45
CA GLU A 101 -13.68 -18.84 14.99
C GLU A 101 -14.56 -17.94 14.11
N TRP A 102 -15.76 -18.41 13.80
CA TRP A 102 -16.70 -17.69 12.94
C TRP A 102 -16.97 -16.27 13.41
N LYS A 103 -17.15 -16.06 14.72
CA LYS A 103 -17.36 -14.72 15.30
C LYS A 103 -16.18 -13.79 15.05
N PHE A 104 -14.96 -14.32 15.13
CA PHE A 104 -13.75 -13.54 14.87
C PHE A 104 -13.63 -13.18 13.37
N LEU A 105 -13.94 -14.12 12.48
CA LEU A 105 -13.96 -13.84 11.04
C LEU A 105 -15.04 -12.81 10.66
N GLN A 106 -16.22 -12.87 11.27
CA GLN A 106 -17.26 -11.85 11.11
C GLN A 106 -16.77 -10.48 11.60
N HIS A 107 -16.10 -10.43 12.76
CA HIS A 107 -15.52 -9.20 13.27
C HIS A 107 -14.48 -8.60 12.32
N LEU A 108 -13.56 -9.41 11.76
CA LEU A 108 -12.59 -8.95 10.75
C LEU A 108 -13.27 -8.43 9.48
N ARG A 109 -14.33 -9.11 9.02
CA ARG A 109 -15.13 -8.67 7.87
C ARG A 109 -15.76 -7.31 8.14
N ASP A 110 -16.32 -7.12 9.32
CA ASP A 110 -17.02 -5.88 9.69
C ASP A 110 -16.01 -4.72 9.79
N ILE A 111 -14.84 -4.93 10.42
CA ILE A 111 -13.72 -3.96 10.37
C ILE A 111 -13.36 -3.58 8.94
N GLY A 112 -13.24 -4.56 8.04
CA GLY A 112 -12.89 -4.31 6.64
C GLY A 112 -13.93 -3.46 5.90
N ARG A 113 -15.23 -3.69 6.16
CA ARG A 113 -16.31 -2.90 5.58
C ARG A 113 -16.31 -1.47 6.08
N ASP A 114 -16.24 -1.29 7.39
CA ASP A 114 -16.20 0.03 8.03
C ASP A 114 -14.98 0.81 7.54
N THR A 115 -13.83 0.13 7.39
CA THR A 115 -12.60 0.74 6.85
C THR A 115 -12.80 1.22 5.42
N ALA A 116 -13.35 0.39 4.55
CA ALA A 116 -13.57 0.72 3.14
C ALA A 116 -14.61 1.85 2.98
N GLU A 117 -15.69 1.83 3.78
CA GLU A 117 -16.73 2.88 3.76
C GLU A 117 -16.14 4.23 4.19
N ASN A 118 -15.45 4.28 5.34
CA ASN A 118 -14.76 5.49 5.80
C ASN A 118 -13.70 5.98 4.80
N TRP A 119 -13.03 5.06 4.10
CA TRP A 119 -12.05 5.42 3.08
C TRP A 119 -12.73 6.03 1.86
N LEU A 120 -13.84 5.44 1.39
CA LEU A 120 -14.61 5.95 0.25
C LEU A 120 -15.17 7.35 0.55
N GLU A 121 -15.76 7.57 1.72
CA GLU A 121 -16.29 8.88 2.12
C GLU A 121 -15.23 10.01 2.02
N LYS A 122 -13.97 9.68 2.30
CA LYS A 122 -12.86 10.65 2.28
C LYS A 122 -12.21 10.82 0.92
N ASN A 123 -12.26 9.78 0.07
CA ASN A 123 -11.36 9.66 -1.08
C ASN A 123 -12.05 9.43 -2.42
N PHE A 124 -13.35 9.15 -2.45
CA PHE A 124 -14.06 8.78 -3.68
C PHE A 124 -13.88 9.80 -4.81
N ASP A 125 -13.95 11.10 -4.49
CA ASP A 125 -13.81 12.18 -5.46
C ASP A 125 -12.42 12.31 -6.09
N GLN A 126 -11.41 11.65 -5.52
CA GLN A 126 -10.02 11.67 -6.01
C GLN A 126 -9.75 10.55 -7.02
N ILE A 127 -10.57 9.50 -7.04
CA ILE A 127 -10.43 8.36 -7.96
C ILE A 127 -10.58 8.87 -9.39
N GLY A 128 -9.66 8.46 -10.27
CA GLY A 128 -9.57 8.90 -11.66
C GLY A 128 -8.96 10.29 -11.85
N LYS A 129 -8.52 10.95 -10.77
CA LYS A 129 -7.93 12.31 -10.82
C LYS A 129 -6.53 12.37 -10.22
N GLN A 130 -6.32 11.72 -9.07
CA GLN A 130 -5.05 11.75 -8.35
C GLN A 130 -4.93 10.62 -7.33
N SER A 131 -3.69 10.28 -6.97
CA SER A 131 -3.39 9.38 -5.86
C SER A 131 -3.94 9.92 -4.53
N THR A 132 -4.44 9.03 -3.67
CA THR A 132 -4.84 9.38 -2.29
C THR A 132 -3.68 9.26 -1.30
N VAL A 133 -2.49 8.88 -1.79
CA VAL A 133 -1.26 8.80 -1.01
C VAL A 133 -0.18 9.67 -1.64
N ASP A 134 0.62 10.32 -0.80
CA ASP A 134 1.79 11.08 -1.23
C ASP A 134 3.00 10.14 -1.34
N LEU A 135 3.23 9.63 -2.54
CA LEU A 135 4.38 8.76 -2.82
C LEU A 135 5.71 9.50 -2.69
N THR A 136 5.76 10.80 -2.99
CA THR A 136 6.99 11.59 -2.85
C THR A 136 7.36 11.70 -1.37
N ALA A 137 6.40 12.03 -0.50
CA ALA A 137 6.61 12.03 0.94
C ALA A 137 7.00 10.65 1.49
N MET A 138 6.41 9.57 0.96
CA MET A 138 6.72 8.19 1.34
C MET A 138 8.20 7.81 1.10
N PHE A 139 8.84 8.40 0.08
CA PHE A 139 10.24 8.11 -0.27
C PHE A 139 11.23 9.26 0.01
N ASN A 140 10.76 10.34 0.64
CA ASN A 140 11.62 11.47 1.01
C ASN A 140 12.73 11.01 1.97
N GLY A 141 13.99 11.27 1.59
CA GLY A 141 15.20 10.82 2.30
C GLY A 141 15.93 9.63 1.65
N VAL A 142 15.37 9.02 0.60
CA VAL A 142 15.98 7.89 -0.13
C VAL A 142 16.35 8.25 -1.58
N THR A 143 15.96 9.43 -2.07
CA THR A 143 16.18 9.86 -3.45
C THR A 143 17.66 10.23 -3.68
N PRO A 144 18.37 9.62 -4.66
CA PRO A 144 19.66 10.14 -5.09
C PRO A 144 19.45 11.55 -5.62
N ALA A 145 20.29 12.50 -5.17
CA ALA A 145 20.39 13.78 -5.86
C ALA A 145 20.79 13.50 -7.31
N LEU A 146 20.00 14.02 -8.25
CA LEU A 146 20.41 14.12 -9.66
C LEU A 146 21.39 15.30 -9.79
#